data_AF-A0A7W6F123-F1
#
_entry.id   AF-A0A7W6F123-F1
#
_cell.length_a   1.000
_cell.length_b   1.000
_cell.length_c   1.000
_cell.angle_alpha   90.00
_cell.angle_beta   90.00
_cell.angle_gamma   90.00
#
_symmetry.space_group_name_H-M   'P 1'
#
loop_
_entity.id
_entity.type
_entity.pdbx_description
1 polymer ?
#
loop_
_entity_poly.entity_id
_entity_poly.type
_entity_poly.pdbx_seq_one_letter_code
_entity_poly.pdbx_strand_id
1 'polypeptide(L)'
;MDLVESYLKAVAAQLPKATREDIVAELRDEIMGRLEALEERLGRTPSDDEVEALLREVGHPLTVAARYRSGPQALIGPELYPWWLFAVKTALLVMACVTLIGLAARVLGGDVYAGQAIGQAFAGLFSGAVTVIGVVTLIGFVLERQEKKPDFIAKWRVKDLGLFELGGDIDAETWGQRLARGGATLREGAAAKSGPEVRKSAEMSPVARAVSSAIAWAVLLLWWTGLLPVASIRPDEVAGVLDGVDYGRILAEVEAAAYWPVTLFAATKVVFDLMRAAAGGDVRLTALGDIGFGAAAAWGLLWLWFWSPLTPVIWVGTVTEFAERLQSTFHRTAGDGGGLAAILMLIVVWAFLGEIWRMVRAAGRLVAGR
;
A
#
# COMPACT_ATOMS: atom_id res chain seq x y z
N MET A 1 -15.71 44.65 25.81
CA MET A 1 -16.52 43.45 25.52
C MET A 1 -16.16 42.46 26.61
N ASP A 2 -17.15 41.92 27.31
CA ASP A 2 -16.95 40.95 28.39
C ASP A 2 -15.99 39.83 27.94
N LEU A 3 -14.91 39.60 28.71
CA LEU A 3 -13.90 38.59 28.41
C LEU A 3 -14.52 37.19 28.35
N VAL A 4 -15.54 36.94 29.18
CA VAL A 4 -16.30 35.69 29.19
C VAL A 4 -17.03 35.49 27.86
N GLU A 5 -17.70 36.50 27.35
CA GLU A 5 -18.41 36.42 26.07
C GLU A 5 -17.45 36.16 24.90
N SER A 6 -16.27 36.80 24.93
CA SER A 6 -15.22 36.58 23.92
C SER A 6 -14.68 35.15 23.97
N TYR A 7 -14.48 34.62 25.18
CA TYR A 7 -14.06 33.24 25.42
C TYR A 7 -15.09 32.23 24.93
N LEU A 8 -16.36 32.39 25.33
CA LEU A 8 -17.47 31.52 24.91
C LEU A 8 -17.65 31.53 23.40
N LYS A 9 -17.52 32.69 22.75
CA LYS A 9 -17.56 32.80 21.29
C LYS A 9 -16.43 32.02 20.62
N ALA A 10 -15.22 32.04 21.18
CA ALA A 10 -14.08 31.26 20.69
C ALA A 10 -14.30 29.75 20.83
N VAL A 11 -14.89 29.30 21.95
CA VAL A 11 -15.28 27.91 22.16
C VAL A 11 -16.37 27.50 21.17
N ALA A 12 -17.44 28.31 21.06
CA ALA A 12 -18.58 28.07 20.18
C ALA A 12 -18.18 27.88 18.71
N ALA A 13 -17.17 28.64 18.25
CA ALA A 13 -16.65 28.54 16.88
C ALA A 13 -16.11 27.14 16.54
N GLN A 14 -15.71 26.36 17.54
CA GLN A 14 -15.06 25.05 17.38
C GLN A 14 -15.99 23.86 17.66
N LEU A 15 -17.23 24.12 18.09
CA LEU A 15 -18.22 23.11 18.45
C LEU A 15 -19.12 22.70 17.26
N PRO A 16 -19.58 21.43 17.23
CA PRO A 16 -20.60 20.96 16.29
C PRO A 16 -21.87 21.82 16.36
N LYS A 17 -22.43 22.21 15.20
CA LYS A 17 -23.59 23.10 15.15
C LYS A 17 -24.80 22.58 15.94
N ALA A 18 -24.99 21.26 15.99
CA ALA A 18 -26.16 20.62 16.59
C ALA A 18 -26.21 20.74 18.13
N THR A 19 -25.06 20.77 18.81
CA THR A 19 -24.98 20.78 20.29
C THR A 19 -24.32 22.05 20.82
N ARG A 20 -23.95 22.98 19.94
CA ARG A 20 -23.21 24.19 20.27
C ARG A 20 -23.91 25.05 21.31
N GLU A 21 -25.20 25.31 21.14
CA GLU A 21 -25.95 26.22 22.01
C GLU A 21 -26.05 25.65 23.42
N ASP A 22 -26.40 24.36 23.53
CA ASP A 22 -26.49 23.65 24.81
C ASP A 22 -25.14 23.65 25.57
N ILE A 23 -24.04 23.29 24.89
CA ILE A 23 -22.70 23.25 25.51
C ILE A 23 -22.25 24.65 25.93
N VAL A 24 -22.54 25.68 25.11
CA VAL A 24 -22.18 27.07 25.43
C VAL A 24 -22.98 27.59 26.62
N ALA A 25 -24.26 27.22 26.72
CA ALA A 25 -25.09 27.57 27.88
C ALA A 25 -24.56 26.91 29.15
N GLU A 26 -24.29 25.61 29.12
CA GLU A 26 -23.71 24.88 30.26
C GLU A 26 -22.36 25.47 30.70
N LEU A 27 -21.46 25.74 29.74
CA LEU A 27 -20.15 26.32 30.04
C LEU A 27 -20.26 27.76 30.55
N ARG A 28 -21.25 28.53 30.08
CA ARG A 28 -21.54 29.87 30.60
C ARG A 28 -21.96 29.79 32.05
N ASP A 29 -22.89 28.92 32.39
CA ASP A 29 -23.39 28.76 33.75
C ASP A 29 -22.27 28.33 34.71
N GLU A 30 -21.40 27.41 34.27
CA GLU A 30 -20.22 27.00 35.05
C GLU A 30 -19.25 28.17 35.30
N ILE A 31 -18.91 28.95 34.27
CA ILE A 31 -17.98 30.08 34.40
C ILE A 31 -18.59 31.18 35.27
N MET A 32 -19.87 31.50 35.08
CA MET A 32 -20.57 32.51 35.89
C MET A 32 -20.62 32.10 37.36
N GLY A 33 -20.92 30.83 37.67
CA GLY A 33 -20.89 30.34 39.05
C GLY A 33 -19.50 30.42 39.69
N ARG A 34 -18.41 30.16 38.94
CA ARG A 34 -17.04 30.35 39.44
C ARG A 34 -16.72 31.84 39.66
N LEU A 35 -17.24 32.72 38.82
CA LEU A 35 -17.06 34.17 38.94
C LEU A 35 -17.79 34.73 40.17
N GLU A 36 -19.01 34.27 40.43
CA GLU A 36 -19.78 34.61 41.63
C GLU A 36 -19.06 34.18 42.91
N ALA A 37 -18.52 32.96 42.93
CA ALA A 37 -17.71 32.48 44.06
C ALA A 37 -16.41 33.28 44.25
N LEU A 38 -15.83 33.78 43.17
CA LEU A 38 -14.65 34.65 43.22
C LEU A 38 -15.02 36.03 43.78
N GLU A 39 -16.15 36.60 43.36
CA GLU A 39 -16.68 37.87 43.86
C GLU A 39 -17.02 37.80 45.35
N GLU A 40 -17.67 36.72 45.81
CA GLU A 40 -17.96 36.52 47.24
C GLU A 40 -16.69 36.44 48.09
N ARG A 41 -15.64 35.77 47.57
CA ARG A 41 -14.33 35.68 48.25
C ARG A 41 -13.59 37.01 48.30
N LEU A 42 -13.72 37.85 47.27
CA LEU A 42 -13.06 39.15 47.17
C LEU A 42 -13.84 40.27 47.86
N GLY A 43 -15.15 40.10 48.04
CA GLY A 43 -16.07 41.15 48.51
C GLY A 43 -16.23 42.32 47.54
N ARG A 44 -15.83 42.14 46.28
CA ARG A 44 -15.90 43.12 45.19
C ARG A 44 -15.93 42.40 43.85
N THR A 45 -16.38 43.10 42.81
CA THR A 45 -16.33 42.59 41.44
C THR A 45 -14.87 42.30 41.02
N PRO A 46 -14.61 41.14 40.39
CA PRO A 46 -13.27 40.77 39.92
C PRO A 46 -12.73 41.75 38.87
N SER A 47 -11.42 41.97 38.84
CA SER A 47 -10.77 42.74 37.77
C SER A 47 -10.59 41.88 36.50
N ASP A 48 -10.38 42.52 35.36
CA ASP A 48 -10.13 41.82 34.09
C ASP A 48 -8.99 40.79 34.18
N ASP A 49 -7.92 41.09 34.93
CA ASP A 49 -6.80 40.16 35.16
C ASP A 49 -7.21 38.92 35.98
N GLU A 50 -8.10 39.09 36.96
CA GLU A 50 -8.64 38.01 37.78
C GLU A 50 -9.61 37.14 36.97
N VAL A 51 -10.44 37.75 36.11
CA VAL A 51 -11.29 37.05 35.15
C VAL A 51 -10.45 36.26 34.15
N GLU A 52 -9.38 36.86 33.62
CA GLU A 52 -8.46 36.18 32.71
C GLU A 52 -7.78 34.99 33.38
N ALA A 53 -7.33 35.14 34.63
CA ALA A 53 -6.75 34.03 35.39
C ALA A 53 -7.74 32.87 35.56
N LEU A 54 -8.99 33.16 35.91
CA LEU A 54 -10.05 32.17 36.01
C LEU A 54 -10.31 31.47 34.67
N LEU A 55 -10.40 32.21 33.57
CA LEU A 55 -10.58 31.63 32.23
C LEU A 55 -9.39 30.76 31.81
N ARG A 56 -8.16 31.11 32.22
CA ARG A 56 -6.97 30.25 32.01
C ARG A 56 -7.06 28.94 32.80
N GLU A 57 -7.64 28.95 34.00
CA GLU A 57 -7.89 27.72 34.77
C GLU A 57 -8.94 26.83 34.13
N VAL A 58 -9.97 27.42 33.48
CA VAL A 58 -10.95 26.66 32.68
C VAL A 58 -10.26 25.99 31.49
N GLY A 59 -9.31 26.68 30.85
CA GLY A 59 -8.39 26.14 29.86
C GLY A 59 -8.50 26.81 28.49
N HIS A 60 -7.60 26.46 27.58
CA HIS A 60 -7.59 27.05 26.23
C HIS A 60 -8.89 26.70 25.46
N PRO A 61 -9.54 27.64 24.75
CA PRO A 61 -10.83 27.39 24.10
C PRO A 61 -10.82 26.21 23.12
N LEU A 62 -9.69 25.98 22.43
CA LEU A 62 -9.49 24.78 21.59
C LEU A 62 -9.52 23.47 22.38
N THR A 63 -8.90 23.42 23.56
CA THR A 63 -8.81 22.19 24.35
C THR A 63 -10.12 21.92 25.07
N VAL A 64 -10.83 22.96 25.51
CA VAL A 64 -12.18 22.83 26.08
C VAL A 64 -13.16 22.34 25.01
N ALA A 65 -13.19 22.96 23.83
CA ALA A 65 -14.07 22.52 22.74
C ALA A 65 -13.76 21.09 22.26
N ALA A 66 -12.49 20.66 22.32
CA ALA A 66 -12.11 19.29 21.97
C ALA A 66 -12.78 18.24 22.87
N ARG A 67 -13.03 18.53 24.15
CA ARG A 67 -13.67 17.58 25.08
C ARG A 67 -15.10 17.21 24.66
N TYR A 68 -15.80 18.12 24.00
CA TYR A 68 -17.18 17.93 23.56
C TYR A 68 -17.31 17.41 22.12
N ARG A 69 -16.20 17.24 21.40
CA ARG A 69 -16.24 16.78 20.01
C ARG A 69 -16.48 15.27 19.95
N SER A 70 -17.60 14.87 19.35
CA SER A 70 -17.91 13.47 19.07
C SER A 70 -17.06 12.98 17.90
N GLY A 71 -16.25 11.93 18.11
CA GLY A 71 -15.47 11.24 17.08
C GLY A 71 -13.94 11.29 17.26
N PRO A 72 -13.18 10.67 16.32
CA PRO A 72 -11.73 10.57 16.43
C PRO A 72 -11.06 11.94 16.31
N GLN A 73 -10.27 12.30 17.33
CA GLN A 73 -9.52 13.57 17.38
C GLN A 73 -8.06 13.40 16.92
N ALA A 74 -7.55 12.17 16.99
CA ALA A 74 -6.23 11.82 16.49
C ALA A 74 -6.24 11.58 14.98
N LEU A 75 -5.11 11.85 14.32
CA LEU A 75 -4.90 11.47 12.91
C LEU A 75 -4.99 9.96 12.72
N ILE A 76 -4.42 9.22 13.67
CA ILE A 76 -4.49 7.76 13.79
C ILE A 76 -4.69 7.45 15.27
N GLY A 77 -5.80 6.82 15.62
CA GLY A 77 -6.15 6.51 17.00
C GLY A 77 -5.28 5.39 17.58
N PRO A 78 -5.28 5.22 18.92
CA PRO A 78 -4.46 4.22 19.60
C PRO A 78 -4.74 2.77 19.14
N GLU A 79 -5.94 2.49 18.64
CA GLU A 79 -6.32 1.18 18.11
C GLU A 79 -5.73 0.90 16.71
N LEU A 80 -5.66 1.92 15.83
CA LEU A 80 -5.06 1.80 14.49
C LEU A 80 -3.55 2.02 14.47
N TYR A 81 -3.00 2.68 15.49
CA TYR A 81 -1.60 3.05 15.52
C TYR A 81 -0.62 1.88 15.35
N PRO A 82 -0.78 0.72 16.05
CA PRO A 82 0.13 -0.41 15.85
C PRO A 82 0.10 -0.96 14.42
N TRP A 83 -1.07 -0.98 13.79
CA TRP A 83 -1.27 -1.45 12.41
C TRP A 83 -0.66 -0.50 11.38
N TRP A 84 -0.85 0.81 11.58
CA TRP A 84 -0.21 1.83 10.76
C TRP A 84 1.32 1.71 10.87
N LEU A 85 1.85 1.56 12.08
CA LEU A 85 3.29 1.44 12.31
C LEU A 85 3.86 0.19 11.63
N PHE A 86 3.16 -0.95 11.74
CA PHE A 86 3.53 -2.17 11.02
C PHE A 86 3.53 -1.95 9.50
N ALA A 87 2.46 -1.37 8.95
CA ALA A 87 2.36 -1.09 7.52
C ALA A 87 3.49 -0.18 7.00
N VAL A 88 3.81 0.89 7.74
CA VAL A 88 4.93 1.79 7.42
C VAL A 88 6.25 1.02 7.46
N LYS A 89 6.55 0.29 8.54
CA LYS A 89 7.80 -0.49 8.66
C LYS A 89 7.95 -1.49 7.51
N THR A 90 6.90 -2.26 7.22
CA THR A 90 6.92 -3.25 6.13
C THR A 90 7.11 -2.59 4.77
N ALA A 91 6.39 -1.50 4.48
CA ALA A 91 6.51 -0.80 3.21
C ALA A 91 7.91 -0.19 3.01
N LEU A 92 8.49 0.42 4.06
CA LEU A 92 9.87 0.94 4.04
C LEU A 92 10.90 -0.19 3.85
N LEU A 93 10.73 -1.33 4.51
CA LEU A 93 11.61 -2.49 4.36
C LEU A 93 11.59 -3.02 2.93
N VAL A 94 10.40 -3.24 2.36
CA VAL A 94 10.25 -3.70 0.97
C VAL A 94 10.89 -2.72 0.00
N MET A 95 10.64 -1.42 0.18
CA MET A 95 11.23 -0.37 -0.64
C MET A 95 12.77 -0.36 -0.52
N ALA A 96 13.31 -0.52 0.68
CA ALA A 96 14.77 -0.63 0.89
C ALA A 96 15.35 -1.85 0.17
N CYS A 97 14.72 -3.02 0.28
CA CYS A 97 15.15 -4.23 -0.42
C CYS A 97 15.13 -4.03 -1.95
N VAL A 98 14.06 -3.47 -2.52
CA VAL A 98 13.94 -3.21 -3.96
C VAL A 98 15.03 -2.25 -4.42
N THR A 99 15.25 -1.15 -3.69
CA THR A 99 16.30 -0.18 -4.05
C THR A 99 17.69 -0.78 -3.95
N LEU A 100 17.97 -1.61 -2.94
CA LEU A 100 19.25 -2.31 -2.80
C LEU A 100 19.51 -3.29 -3.94
N ILE A 101 18.50 -4.05 -4.36
CA ILE A 101 18.59 -4.94 -5.52
C ILE A 101 18.86 -4.13 -6.79
N GLY A 102 18.15 -3.01 -6.99
CA GLY A 102 18.37 -2.12 -8.13
C GLY A 102 19.77 -1.49 -8.13
N LEU A 103 20.27 -1.08 -6.96
CA LEU A 103 21.63 -0.57 -6.81
C LEU A 103 22.68 -1.64 -7.13
N ALA A 104 22.50 -2.86 -6.62
CA ALA A 104 23.40 -3.98 -6.91
C ALA A 104 23.44 -4.29 -8.42
N ALA A 105 22.29 -4.30 -9.10
CA ALA A 105 22.22 -4.51 -10.54
C ALA A 105 23.00 -3.42 -11.32
N ARG A 106 22.83 -2.14 -10.95
CA ARG A 106 23.52 -1.01 -11.61
C ARG A 106 25.03 -1.01 -11.38
N VAL A 107 25.48 -1.33 -10.17
CA VAL A 107 26.91 -1.38 -9.82
C VAL A 107 27.59 -2.58 -10.48
N LEU A 108 26.93 -3.75 -10.50
CA LEU A 108 27.47 -4.96 -11.14
C LEU A 108 27.40 -4.90 -12.68
N GLY A 109 26.44 -4.14 -13.23
CA GLY A 109 26.29 -3.92 -14.68
C GLY A 109 27.28 -2.90 -15.26
N GLY A 110 27.98 -2.12 -14.43
CA GLY A 110 29.02 -1.18 -14.87
C GLY A 110 28.51 0.18 -15.40
N ASP A 111 27.22 0.47 -15.26
CA ASP A 111 26.58 1.64 -15.89
C ASP A 111 26.87 2.99 -15.21
N VAL A 112 27.26 3.02 -13.93
CA VAL A 112 27.38 4.27 -13.15
C VAL A 112 28.52 4.22 -12.13
N TYR A 113 29.22 5.35 -11.93
CA TYR A 113 30.15 5.51 -10.82
C TYR A 113 29.44 5.30 -9.48
N ALA A 114 30.00 4.42 -8.62
CA ALA A 114 29.37 3.99 -7.37
C ALA A 114 28.86 5.16 -6.49
N GLY A 115 29.60 6.27 -6.41
CA GLY A 115 29.19 7.45 -5.64
C GLY A 115 27.90 8.12 -6.14
N GLN A 116 27.71 8.21 -7.45
CA GLN A 116 26.50 8.79 -8.05
C GLN A 116 25.29 7.84 -7.90
N ALA A 117 25.51 6.54 -8.08
CA ALA A 117 24.47 5.52 -7.88
C ALA A 117 23.95 5.50 -6.43
N ILE A 118 24.86 5.62 -5.45
CA ILE A 118 24.51 5.71 -4.03
C ILE A 118 23.73 7.00 -3.74
N GLY A 119 24.16 8.14 -4.28
CA GLY A 119 23.47 9.42 -4.08
C GLY A 119 22.04 9.42 -4.63
N GLN A 120 21.85 8.87 -5.83
CA GLN A 120 20.50 8.73 -6.43
C GLN A 120 19.62 7.74 -5.67
N ALA A 121 20.18 6.60 -5.24
CA ALA A 121 19.46 5.62 -4.43
C ALA A 121 18.99 6.22 -3.10
N PHE A 122 19.83 7.02 -2.45
CA PHE A 122 19.48 7.70 -1.21
C PHE A 122 18.37 8.74 -1.41
N ALA A 123 18.50 9.60 -2.43
CA ALA A 123 17.47 10.59 -2.75
C ALA A 123 16.12 9.93 -3.09
N GLY A 124 16.15 8.83 -3.86
CA GLY A 124 14.97 8.04 -4.18
C GLY A 124 14.34 7.38 -2.96
N LEU A 125 15.15 6.78 -2.07
CA LEU A 125 14.67 6.19 -0.82
C LEU A 125 14.03 7.23 0.11
N PHE A 126 14.65 8.41 0.23
CA PHE A 126 14.13 9.46 1.08
C PHE A 126 12.79 9.99 0.56
N SER A 127 12.71 10.31 -0.74
CA SER A 127 11.48 10.78 -1.36
C SER A 127 10.38 9.71 -1.34
N GLY A 128 10.73 8.46 -1.64
CA GLY A 128 9.83 7.32 -1.57
C GLY A 128 9.32 7.08 -0.15
N ALA A 129 10.18 7.19 0.86
CA ALA A 129 9.80 7.02 2.26
C ALA A 129 8.75 8.04 2.70
N VAL A 130 8.98 9.32 2.41
CA VAL A 130 8.01 10.40 2.72
C VAL A 130 6.66 10.13 2.05
N THR A 131 6.68 9.71 0.78
CA THR A 131 5.47 9.42 0.00
C THR A 131 4.72 8.22 0.57
N VAL A 132 5.40 7.11 0.83
CA VAL A 132 4.81 5.89 1.38
C VAL A 132 4.24 6.16 2.77
N ILE A 133 4.96 6.84 3.65
CA ILE A 133 4.46 7.24 4.97
C ILE A 133 3.21 8.10 4.81
N GLY A 134 3.22 9.08 3.90
CA GLY A 134 2.07 9.93 3.62
C GLY A 134 0.83 9.16 3.17
N VAL A 135 0.99 8.25 2.21
CA VAL A 135 -0.11 7.40 1.69
C VAL A 135 -0.66 6.48 2.78
N VAL A 136 0.22 5.77 3.51
CA VAL A 136 -0.20 4.87 4.60
C VAL A 136 -0.88 5.65 5.72
N THR A 137 -0.42 6.87 6.01
CA THR A 137 -1.04 7.78 6.97
C THR A 137 -2.42 8.25 6.50
N LEU A 138 -2.57 8.59 5.21
CA LEU A 138 -3.86 8.98 4.63
C LEU A 138 -4.87 7.82 4.70
N ILE A 139 -4.43 6.60 4.40
CA ILE A 139 -5.24 5.39 4.54
C ILE A 139 -5.65 5.19 6.01
N GLY A 140 -4.69 5.27 6.94
CA GLY A 140 -4.95 5.18 8.37
C GLY A 140 -5.96 6.23 8.85
N PHE A 141 -5.83 7.48 8.37
CA PHE A 141 -6.75 8.57 8.66
C PHE A 141 -8.17 8.29 8.15
N VAL A 142 -8.32 7.82 6.91
CA VAL A 142 -9.63 7.45 6.35
C VAL A 142 -10.26 6.31 7.14
N LEU A 143 -9.48 5.30 7.53
CA LEU A 143 -9.96 4.18 8.33
C LEU A 143 -10.36 4.59 9.75
N GLU A 144 -9.61 5.50 10.38
CA GLU A 144 -9.94 6.02 11.72
C GLU A 144 -11.28 6.76 11.73
N ARG A 145 -11.64 7.42 10.62
CA ARG A 145 -12.89 8.19 10.49
C ARG A 145 -14.14 7.34 10.25
N GLN A 146 -14.01 6.04 10.03
CA GLN A 146 -15.15 5.14 9.83
C GLN A 146 -15.71 4.65 11.15
N GLU A 147 -17.05 4.68 11.30
CA GLU A 147 -17.74 4.17 12.51
C GLU A 147 -17.53 2.67 12.73
N LYS A 148 -17.42 1.91 11.64
CA LYS A 148 -17.11 0.48 11.67
C LYS A 148 -15.65 0.28 11.26
N LYS A 149 -14.84 -0.12 12.23
CA LYS A 149 -13.46 -0.52 11.94
C LYS A 149 -13.45 -1.78 11.10
N PRO A 150 -12.47 -1.94 10.20
CA PRO A 150 -12.34 -3.14 9.38
C PRO A 150 -12.31 -4.42 10.22
N ASP A 151 -13.02 -5.44 9.73
CA ASP A 151 -13.13 -6.75 10.41
C ASP A 151 -11.78 -7.42 10.67
N PHE A 152 -10.71 -7.08 9.94
CA PHE A 152 -9.37 -7.65 10.19
C PHE A 152 -8.74 -7.17 11.51
N ILE A 153 -9.18 -6.02 12.04
CA ILE A 153 -8.77 -5.51 13.37
C ILE A 153 -9.68 -6.10 14.44
N ALA A 154 -11.00 -6.12 14.17
CA ALA A 154 -12.00 -6.56 15.13
C ALA A 154 -12.07 -8.09 15.30
N LYS A 155 -11.73 -8.88 14.27
CA LYS A 155 -11.88 -10.34 14.22
C LYS A 155 -10.55 -11.03 13.92
N TRP A 156 -9.54 -10.76 14.74
CA TRP A 156 -8.25 -11.46 14.64
C TRP A 156 -8.37 -12.91 15.13
N ARG A 157 -7.63 -13.82 14.51
CA ARG A 157 -7.53 -15.23 14.95
C ARG A 157 -6.18 -15.47 15.58
N VAL A 158 -6.16 -16.16 16.71
CA VAL A 158 -4.93 -16.56 17.43
C VAL A 158 -3.92 -17.29 16.52
N LYS A 159 -4.41 -17.97 15.48
CA LYS A 159 -3.60 -18.71 14.51
C LYS A 159 -2.79 -17.83 13.56
N ASP A 160 -3.17 -16.56 13.40
CA ASP A 160 -2.54 -15.60 12.49
C ASP A 160 -1.52 -14.71 13.22
N LEU A 161 -1.26 -14.96 14.52
CA LEU A 161 -0.36 -14.18 15.36
C LEU A 161 1.13 -14.27 14.94
N GLY A 162 1.54 -15.34 14.28
CA GLY A 162 2.94 -15.55 13.87
C GLY A 162 3.46 -14.50 12.86
N LEU A 163 2.56 -13.80 12.16
CA LEU A 163 2.94 -12.71 11.25
C LEU A 163 3.33 -11.43 12.01
N PHE A 164 2.86 -11.25 13.25
CA PHE A 164 3.22 -10.13 14.11
C PHE A 164 4.53 -10.36 14.86
N GLU A 165 4.91 -11.61 15.16
CA GLU A 165 6.27 -11.94 15.66
C GLU A 165 7.35 -11.49 14.67
N LEU A 166 7.05 -11.55 13.37
CA LEU A 166 7.97 -11.13 12.30
C LEU A 166 8.10 -9.60 12.17
N GLY A 167 7.07 -8.85 12.59
CA GLY A 167 7.02 -7.38 12.50
C GLY A 167 7.39 -6.63 13.79
N GLY A 168 7.14 -7.25 14.96
CA GLY A 168 7.49 -6.69 16.27
C GLY A 168 9.00 -6.66 16.51
N ASP A 169 9.72 -7.66 15.99
CA ASP A 169 11.18 -7.83 16.13
C ASP A 169 12.01 -7.05 15.10
N ILE A 170 11.39 -6.17 14.29
CA ILE A 170 12.11 -5.24 13.41
C ILE A 170 12.59 -4.05 14.25
N ASP A 171 13.51 -4.36 15.17
CA ASP A 171 14.30 -3.40 15.93
C ASP A 171 15.75 -3.51 15.46
N ALA A 172 16.41 -2.37 15.19
CA ALA A 172 17.71 -2.33 14.53
C ALA A 172 18.79 -3.02 15.36
N GLU A 173 18.69 -2.96 16.69
CA GLU A 173 19.61 -3.61 17.63
C GLU A 173 19.50 -5.14 17.60
N THR A 174 18.28 -5.68 17.55
CA THR A 174 18.04 -7.13 17.50
C THR A 174 18.47 -7.72 16.16
N TRP A 175 18.26 -6.98 15.06
CA TRP A 175 18.72 -7.34 13.73
C TRP A 175 20.25 -7.34 13.61
N GLY A 176 20.92 -6.32 14.15
CA GLY A 176 22.38 -6.26 14.21
C GLY A 176 23.00 -7.41 15.00
N GLN A 177 22.38 -7.78 16.13
CA GLN A 177 22.81 -8.93 16.92
C GLN A 177 22.60 -10.28 16.21
N ARG A 178 21.50 -10.46 15.45
CA ARG A 178 21.24 -11.71 14.70
C ARG A 178 22.18 -11.88 13.51
N LEU A 179 22.53 -10.79 12.81
CA LEU A 179 23.54 -10.81 11.75
C LEU A 179 24.95 -11.04 12.31
N ALA A 180 25.29 -10.39 13.44
CA ALA A 180 26.57 -10.57 14.12
C ALA A 180 26.76 -11.99 14.69
N ARG A 181 25.68 -12.69 15.05
CA ARG A 181 25.74 -14.08 15.52
C ARG A 181 25.83 -15.13 14.41
N GLY A 182 25.72 -14.76 13.14
CA GLY A 182 25.95 -15.64 11.99
C GLY A 182 25.03 -16.86 11.92
N GLY A 183 23.99 -16.81 11.09
CA GLY A 183 23.42 -17.98 10.37
C GLY A 183 22.90 -19.21 11.13
N ALA A 184 23.05 -19.34 12.44
CA ALA A 184 22.83 -20.61 13.15
C ALA A 184 22.06 -20.41 14.46
N THR A 185 20.75 -20.21 14.36
CA THR A 185 19.79 -20.68 15.38
C THR A 185 18.47 -21.06 14.69
N LEU A 186 18.53 -21.99 13.74
CA LEU A 186 17.37 -22.85 13.51
C LEU A 186 17.24 -23.68 14.79
N ARG A 187 16.22 -23.35 15.60
CA ARG A 187 15.83 -24.08 16.80
C ARG A 187 15.89 -25.59 16.55
N GLU A 188 16.88 -26.27 17.16
CA GLU A 188 16.95 -27.73 17.13
C GLU A 188 15.62 -28.29 17.64
N GLY A 189 14.92 -29.01 16.77
CA GLY A 189 13.63 -29.64 17.06
C GLY A 189 12.38 -28.98 16.46
N ALA A 190 12.48 -27.83 15.79
CA ALA A 190 11.36 -27.33 14.98
C ALA A 190 11.32 -28.09 13.65
N ALA A 191 10.56 -29.19 13.59
CA ALA A 191 10.31 -29.89 12.34
C ALA A 191 9.79 -28.89 11.30
N ALA A 192 10.50 -28.78 10.17
CA ALA A 192 10.07 -27.97 9.05
C ALA A 192 8.66 -28.41 8.67
N LYS A 193 7.68 -27.50 8.79
CA LYS A 193 6.30 -27.78 8.37
C LYS A 193 6.33 -28.29 6.94
N SER A 194 5.60 -29.35 6.67
CA SER A 194 5.51 -29.89 5.31
C SER A 194 4.94 -28.82 4.36
N GLY A 195 5.35 -28.81 3.09
CA GLY A 195 4.86 -27.85 2.10
C GLY A 195 3.33 -27.65 2.07
N PRO A 196 2.52 -28.72 2.23
CA PRO A 196 1.06 -28.59 2.37
C PRO A 196 0.60 -27.84 3.64
N GLU A 197 1.26 -28.06 4.78
CA GLU A 197 0.92 -27.41 6.05
C GLU A 197 1.33 -25.94 6.07
N VAL A 198 2.47 -25.61 5.46
CA VAL A 198 2.86 -24.21 5.20
C VAL A 198 1.79 -23.52 4.37
N ARG A 199 1.37 -24.15 3.26
CA ARG A 199 0.35 -23.61 2.36
C ARG A 199 -0.99 -23.39 3.06
N LYS A 200 -1.42 -24.33 3.91
CA LYS A 200 -2.67 -24.25 4.68
C LYS A 200 -2.61 -23.20 5.79
N SER A 201 -1.44 -23.00 6.41
CA SER A 201 -1.23 -21.92 7.40
C SER A 201 -1.10 -20.53 6.78
N ALA A 202 -0.71 -20.45 5.50
CA ALA A 202 -0.63 -19.22 4.73
C ALA A 202 -1.96 -18.84 4.03
N GLU A 203 -3.03 -19.61 4.23
CA GLU A 203 -4.35 -19.29 3.68
C GLU A 203 -4.97 -18.07 4.37
N MET A 204 -4.68 -16.89 3.79
CA MET A 204 -5.31 -15.63 4.16
C MET A 204 -6.83 -15.70 3.99
N SER A 205 -7.56 -15.01 4.88
CA SER A 205 -9.00 -14.83 4.74
C SER A 205 -9.34 -14.14 3.40
N PRO A 206 -10.56 -14.34 2.85
CA PRO A 206 -10.96 -13.71 1.59
C PRO A 206 -10.83 -12.18 1.58
N VAL A 207 -11.03 -11.55 2.75
CA VAL A 207 -10.87 -10.11 2.99
C VAL A 207 -9.40 -9.73 3.06
N ALA A 208 -8.59 -10.42 3.86
CA ALA A 208 -7.15 -10.13 3.95
C ALA A 208 -6.46 -10.24 2.58
N ARG A 209 -6.85 -11.24 1.79
CA ARG A 209 -6.38 -11.39 0.40
C ARG A 209 -6.79 -10.22 -0.50
N ALA A 210 -8.00 -9.68 -0.31
CA ALA A 210 -8.48 -8.52 -1.06
C ALA A 210 -7.68 -7.27 -0.68
N VAL A 211 -7.45 -7.02 0.62
CA VAL A 211 -6.65 -5.89 1.11
C VAL A 211 -5.20 -5.98 0.62
N SER A 212 -4.54 -7.14 0.75
CA SER A 212 -3.18 -7.33 0.25
C SER A 212 -3.09 -7.13 -1.26
N SER A 213 -4.09 -7.60 -2.02
CA SER A 213 -4.18 -7.37 -3.47
C SER A 213 -4.35 -5.89 -3.80
N ALA A 214 -5.24 -5.17 -3.10
CA ALA A 214 -5.44 -3.74 -3.27
C ALA A 214 -4.16 -2.95 -3.01
N ILE A 215 -3.42 -3.29 -1.95
CA ILE A 215 -2.12 -2.66 -1.64
C ILE A 215 -1.12 -2.95 -2.76
N ALA A 216 -0.98 -4.20 -3.20
CA ALA A 216 -0.05 -4.56 -4.25
C ALA A 216 -0.35 -3.82 -5.57
N TRP A 217 -1.62 -3.77 -5.98
CA TRP A 217 -2.04 -3.04 -7.18
C TRP A 217 -1.94 -1.53 -7.03
N ALA A 218 -2.13 -0.97 -5.83
CA ALA A 218 -1.96 0.46 -5.58
C ALA A 218 -0.47 0.86 -5.68
N VAL A 219 0.42 0.05 -5.12
CA VAL A 219 1.88 0.24 -5.27
C VAL A 219 2.27 0.13 -6.74
N LEU A 220 1.79 -0.89 -7.45
CA LEU A 220 2.06 -1.06 -8.88
C LEU A 220 1.52 0.12 -9.71
N LEU A 221 0.30 0.60 -9.42
CA LEU A 221 -0.31 1.73 -10.11
C LEU A 221 0.52 3.00 -9.90
N LEU A 222 0.88 3.30 -8.65
CA LEU A 222 1.68 4.47 -8.32
C LEU A 222 3.07 4.41 -8.99
N TRP A 223 3.67 3.22 -9.07
CA TRP A 223 4.92 3.00 -9.81
C TRP A 223 4.73 3.22 -11.31
N TRP A 224 3.72 2.59 -11.90
CA TRP A 224 3.39 2.67 -13.34
C TRP A 224 3.12 4.11 -13.79
N THR A 225 2.43 4.90 -12.98
CA THR A 225 2.14 6.30 -13.30
C THR A 225 3.31 7.25 -13.01
N GLY A 226 4.42 6.76 -12.47
CA GLY A 226 5.57 7.57 -12.06
C GLY A 226 5.34 8.41 -10.80
N LEU A 227 4.28 8.14 -10.03
CA LEU A 227 3.98 8.80 -8.76
C LEU A 227 4.79 8.22 -7.58
N LEU A 228 5.31 6.99 -7.73
CA LEU A 228 6.35 6.42 -6.88
C LEU A 228 7.71 6.62 -7.57
N PRO A 229 8.61 7.46 -7.03
CA PRO A 229 9.96 7.65 -7.54
C PRO A 229 10.88 6.50 -7.08
N VAL A 230 10.46 5.25 -7.29
CA VAL A 230 11.41 4.14 -7.35
C VAL A 230 12.16 4.33 -8.65
N ALA A 231 13.50 4.43 -8.58
CA ALA A 231 14.41 4.76 -9.68
C ALA A 231 13.79 4.40 -11.03
N SER A 232 13.47 5.41 -11.84
CA SER A 232 12.90 5.23 -13.17
C SER A 232 13.88 4.39 -13.99
N ILE A 233 13.71 3.08 -13.96
CA ILE A 233 14.31 2.13 -14.89
C ILE A 233 13.58 2.43 -16.19
N ARG A 234 14.06 3.43 -16.94
CA ARG A 234 13.45 3.73 -18.23
C ARG A 234 13.83 2.59 -19.18
N PRO A 235 12.89 2.07 -19.98
CA PRO A 235 13.17 0.90 -20.81
C PRO A 235 14.32 1.11 -21.79
N ASP A 236 14.51 2.34 -22.27
CA ASP A 236 15.61 2.79 -23.12
C ASP A 236 16.98 2.76 -22.43
N GLU A 237 17.03 2.86 -21.10
CA GLU A 237 18.27 2.78 -20.33
C GLU A 237 18.68 1.34 -20.00
N VAL A 238 17.74 0.38 -20.03
CA VAL A 238 17.94 -0.99 -19.51
C VAL A 238 17.94 -2.06 -20.58
N ALA A 239 17.19 -1.85 -21.67
CA ALA A 239 17.12 -2.79 -22.78
C ALA A 239 17.91 -2.24 -23.97
N GLY A 240 19.22 -2.50 -23.97
CA GLY A 240 20.08 -2.17 -25.12
C GLY A 240 19.73 -2.95 -26.39
N VAL A 241 20.46 -2.67 -27.47
CA VAL A 241 20.35 -3.44 -28.72
C VAL A 241 20.93 -4.84 -28.49
N LEU A 242 20.08 -5.87 -28.56
CA LEU A 242 20.45 -7.27 -28.42
C LEU A 242 20.08 -8.00 -29.71
N ASP A 243 21.04 -8.72 -30.31
CA ASP A 243 20.84 -9.48 -31.55
C ASP A 243 20.26 -8.66 -32.72
N GLY A 244 20.62 -7.38 -32.80
CA GLY A 244 20.14 -6.45 -33.84
C GLY A 244 18.73 -5.90 -33.60
N VAL A 245 18.10 -6.23 -32.47
CA VAL A 245 16.78 -5.72 -32.06
C VAL A 245 16.95 -4.67 -30.95
N ASP A 246 16.38 -3.49 -31.16
CA ASP A 246 16.35 -2.40 -30.19
C ASP A 246 15.16 -2.57 -29.23
N TYR A 247 15.38 -3.32 -28.15
CA TYR A 247 14.35 -3.61 -27.16
C TYR A 247 13.94 -2.38 -26.35
N GLY A 248 14.85 -1.42 -26.15
CA GLY A 248 14.57 -0.17 -25.44
C GLY A 248 13.51 0.66 -26.16
N ARG A 249 13.66 0.82 -27.48
CA ARG A 249 12.66 1.48 -28.32
C ARG A 249 11.32 0.74 -28.32
N ILE A 250 11.35 -0.59 -28.51
CA ILE A 250 10.12 -1.40 -28.54
C ILE A 250 9.36 -1.27 -27.22
N LEU A 251 10.05 -1.36 -26.09
CA LEU A 251 9.43 -1.24 -24.77
C LEU A 251 8.86 0.16 -24.54
N ALA A 252 9.53 1.22 -24.97
CA ALA A 252 9.00 2.59 -24.87
C ALA A 252 7.72 2.77 -25.71
N GLU A 253 7.66 2.21 -26.91
CA GLU A 253 6.45 2.25 -27.76
C GLU A 253 5.32 1.40 -27.16
N VAL A 254 5.63 0.24 -26.58
CA VAL A 254 4.67 -0.61 -25.85
C VAL A 254 4.14 0.13 -24.62
N GLU A 255 5.01 0.72 -23.81
CA GLU A 255 4.65 1.49 -22.61
C GLU A 255 3.72 2.64 -22.98
N ALA A 256 4.07 3.44 -24.00
CA ALA A 256 3.24 4.56 -24.45
C ALA A 256 1.84 4.11 -24.89
N ALA A 257 1.73 3.00 -25.63
CA ALA A 257 0.45 2.45 -26.08
C ALA A 257 -0.35 1.80 -24.93
N ALA A 258 0.33 1.17 -23.98
CA ALA A 258 -0.29 0.47 -22.85
C ALA A 258 -0.58 1.37 -21.64
N TYR A 259 -0.03 2.59 -21.61
CA TYR A 259 -0.08 3.48 -20.44
C TYR A 259 -1.49 3.65 -19.88
N TRP A 260 -2.43 4.11 -20.70
CA TRP A 260 -3.82 4.35 -20.28
C TRP A 260 -4.59 3.06 -19.98
N PRO A 261 -4.58 2.03 -20.86
CA PRO A 261 -5.22 0.75 -20.55
C PRO A 261 -4.76 0.11 -19.24
N VAL A 262 -3.44 0.07 -18.99
CA VAL A 262 -2.86 -0.52 -17.78
C VAL A 262 -3.19 0.32 -16.54
N THR A 263 -3.13 1.65 -16.65
CA THR A 263 -3.52 2.57 -15.58
C THR A 263 -4.99 2.35 -15.18
N LEU A 264 -5.90 2.31 -16.16
CA LEU A 264 -7.32 2.10 -15.91
C LEU A 264 -7.58 0.72 -15.31
N PHE A 265 -6.91 -0.31 -15.82
CA PHE A 265 -6.99 -1.67 -15.29
C PHE A 265 -6.57 -1.71 -13.82
N ALA A 266 -5.39 -1.18 -13.50
CA ALA A 266 -4.84 -1.19 -12.14
C ALA A 266 -5.69 -0.35 -11.17
N ALA A 267 -6.14 0.84 -11.58
CA ALA A 267 -7.04 1.67 -10.77
C ALA A 267 -8.38 0.96 -10.50
N THR A 268 -9.00 0.39 -11.53
CA THR A 268 -10.24 -0.39 -11.39
C THR A 268 -10.03 -1.59 -10.49
N LYS A 269 -8.86 -2.25 -10.58
CA LYS A 269 -8.51 -3.40 -9.76
C LYS A 269 -8.37 -3.03 -8.28
N VAL A 270 -7.71 -1.92 -7.96
CA VAL A 270 -7.61 -1.39 -6.59
C VAL A 270 -8.99 -1.10 -6.03
N VAL A 271 -9.83 -0.34 -6.77
CA VAL A 271 -11.18 0.01 -6.34
C VAL A 271 -12.03 -1.24 -6.10
N PHE A 272 -11.96 -2.21 -7.02
CA PHE A 272 -12.65 -3.49 -6.87
C PHE A 272 -12.21 -4.28 -5.64
N ASP A 273 -10.90 -4.39 -5.40
CA ASP A 273 -10.37 -5.15 -4.27
C ASP A 273 -10.71 -4.48 -2.92
N LEU A 274 -10.77 -3.14 -2.88
CA LEU A 274 -11.27 -2.39 -1.72
C LEU A 274 -12.77 -2.61 -1.49
N MET A 275 -13.60 -2.57 -2.54
CA MET A 275 -15.03 -2.90 -2.44
C MET A 275 -15.25 -4.34 -1.95
N ARG A 276 -14.45 -5.28 -2.46
CA ARG A 276 -14.50 -6.69 -2.03
C ARG A 276 -14.08 -6.87 -0.58
N ALA A 277 -13.08 -6.12 -0.11
CA ALA A 277 -12.68 -6.11 1.30
C ALA A 277 -13.81 -5.56 2.19
N ALA A 278 -14.47 -4.48 1.77
CA ALA A 278 -15.60 -3.89 2.49
C ALA A 278 -16.84 -4.81 2.53
N ALA A 279 -17.07 -5.58 1.47
CA ALA A 279 -18.18 -6.54 1.37
C ALA A 279 -17.94 -7.86 2.14
N GLY A 280 -16.84 -8.00 2.90
CA GLY A 280 -16.59 -9.21 3.69
C GLY A 280 -16.11 -10.43 2.89
N GLY A 281 -15.69 -10.24 1.63
CA GLY A 281 -15.06 -11.30 0.85
C GLY A 281 -16.02 -12.28 0.18
N ASP A 282 -17.17 -11.79 -0.29
CA ASP A 282 -18.16 -12.57 -1.05
C ASP A 282 -17.52 -13.40 -2.18
N VAL A 283 -17.81 -14.71 -2.15
CA VAL A 283 -17.24 -15.69 -3.10
C VAL A 283 -17.70 -15.40 -4.53
N ARG A 284 -18.97 -15.03 -4.70
CA ARG A 284 -19.54 -14.71 -6.03
C ARG A 284 -18.96 -13.43 -6.62
N LEU A 285 -18.83 -12.39 -5.80
CA LEU A 285 -18.19 -11.13 -6.22
C LEU A 285 -16.73 -11.38 -6.61
N THR A 286 -16.01 -12.16 -5.81
CA THR A 286 -14.62 -12.57 -6.10
C THR A 286 -14.51 -13.32 -7.42
N ALA A 287 -15.38 -14.31 -7.66
CA ALA A 287 -15.37 -15.09 -8.89
C ALA A 287 -15.71 -14.23 -10.13
N LEU A 288 -16.68 -13.31 -10.01
CA LEU A 288 -17.03 -12.38 -11.09
C LEU A 288 -15.86 -11.45 -11.43
N GLY A 289 -15.18 -10.93 -10.41
CA GLY A 289 -13.95 -10.14 -10.58
C GLY A 289 -12.83 -10.94 -11.22
N ASP A 290 -12.55 -12.15 -10.74
CA ASP A 290 -11.50 -13.01 -11.29
C ASP A 290 -11.74 -13.33 -12.79
N ILE A 291 -13.00 -13.48 -13.21
CA ILE A 291 -13.36 -13.67 -14.62
C ILE A 291 -13.15 -12.36 -15.41
N GLY A 292 -13.65 -11.22 -14.91
CA GLY A 292 -13.57 -9.94 -15.61
C GLY A 292 -12.13 -9.43 -15.77
N PHE A 293 -11.35 -9.43 -14.69
CA PHE A 293 -9.94 -9.06 -14.73
C PHE A 293 -9.09 -10.11 -15.46
N GLY A 294 -9.51 -11.39 -15.43
CA GLY A 294 -8.95 -12.45 -16.27
C GLY A 294 -9.10 -12.17 -17.75
N ALA A 295 -10.32 -11.84 -18.18
CA ALA A 295 -10.63 -11.51 -19.56
C ALA A 295 -9.86 -10.26 -20.03
N ALA A 296 -9.81 -9.22 -19.20
CA ALA A 296 -9.07 -8.00 -19.52
C ALA A 296 -7.55 -8.23 -19.60
N ALA A 297 -6.97 -9.04 -18.70
CA ALA A 297 -5.56 -9.43 -18.77
C ALA A 297 -5.26 -10.29 -20.01
N ALA A 298 -6.12 -11.27 -20.31
CA ALA A 298 -6.02 -12.09 -21.50
C ALA A 298 -6.10 -11.26 -22.78
N TRP A 299 -6.99 -10.25 -22.82
CA TRP A 299 -7.06 -9.29 -23.92
C TRP A 299 -5.76 -8.49 -24.07
N GLY A 300 -5.19 -7.98 -22.97
CA GLY A 300 -3.90 -7.29 -23.00
C GLY A 300 -2.77 -8.17 -23.55
N LEU A 301 -2.76 -9.47 -23.21
CA LEU A 301 -1.81 -10.44 -23.74
C LEU A 301 -2.03 -10.73 -25.24
N LEU A 302 -3.28 -10.81 -25.69
CA LEU A 302 -3.59 -10.91 -27.13
C LEU A 302 -3.16 -9.66 -27.89
N TRP A 303 -3.33 -8.48 -27.27
CA TRP A 303 -2.81 -7.24 -27.83
C TRP A 303 -1.29 -7.24 -27.95
N LEU A 304 -0.58 -7.69 -26.90
CA LEU A 304 0.87 -7.87 -26.97
C LEU A 304 1.26 -8.83 -28.11
N TRP A 305 0.50 -9.92 -28.28
CA TRP A 305 0.77 -10.94 -29.28
C TRP A 305 0.53 -10.49 -30.72
N PHE A 306 -0.59 -9.82 -31.01
CA PHE A 306 -1.01 -9.55 -32.40
C PHE A 306 -0.85 -8.11 -32.87
N TRP A 307 -0.88 -7.12 -31.98
CA TRP A 307 -1.07 -5.71 -32.35
C TRP A 307 -0.09 -4.75 -31.70
N SER A 308 0.89 -5.23 -30.93
CA SER A 308 1.83 -4.37 -30.21
C SER A 308 3.15 -4.21 -30.97
N PRO A 309 3.96 -3.19 -30.64
CA PRO A 309 5.32 -3.07 -31.15
C PRO A 309 6.22 -4.28 -30.81
N LEU A 310 5.84 -5.10 -29.82
CA LEU A 310 6.54 -6.33 -29.46
C LEU A 310 6.19 -7.51 -30.38
N THR A 311 5.08 -7.44 -31.12
CA THR A 311 4.58 -8.52 -32.00
C THR A 311 5.64 -9.08 -32.96
N PRO A 312 6.42 -8.27 -33.71
CA PRO A 312 7.42 -8.79 -34.63
C PRO A 312 8.50 -9.65 -33.95
N VAL A 313 8.71 -9.44 -32.65
CA VAL A 313 9.71 -10.16 -31.86
C VAL A 313 9.16 -11.49 -31.37
N ILE A 314 7.95 -11.49 -30.81
CA ILE A 314 7.40 -12.65 -30.09
C ILE A 314 6.47 -13.53 -30.93
N TRP A 315 5.83 -12.99 -31.95
CA TRP A 315 4.80 -13.70 -32.69
C TRP A 315 5.40 -14.80 -33.59
N VAL A 316 4.64 -15.87 -33.76
CA VAL A 316 4.92 -16.99 -34.67
C VAL A 316 3.64 -17.37 -35.40
N GLY A 317 3.75 -17.61 -36.70
CA GLY A 317 2.58 -17.87 -37.55
C GLY A 317 2.14 -19.33 -37.56
N THR A 318 3.04 -20.24 -37.17
CA THR A 318 2.81 -21.68 -37.24
C THR A 318 3.27 -22.41 -35.99
N VAL A 319 2.70 -23.60 -35.76
CA VAL A 319 3.08 -24.49 -34.66
C VAL A 319 4.52 -25.01 -34.84
N THR A 320 4.98 -25.17 -36.09
CA THR A 320 6.34 -25.59 -36.41
C THR A 320 7.36 -24.53 -36.04
N GLU A 321 7.13 -23.26 -36.40
CA GLU A 321 7.99 -22.13 -35.99
C GLU A 321 8.05 -21.99 -34.46
N PHE A 322 6.91 -22.20 -33.79
CA PHE A 322 6.86 -22.22 -32.33
C PHE A 322 7.73 -23.34 -31.74
N ALA A 323 7.63 -24.57 -32.26
CA ALA A 323 8.39 -25.72 -31.79
C ALA A 323 9.90 -25.53 -32.03
N GLU A 324 10.29 -24.96 -33.16
CA GLU A 324 11.68 -24.64 -33.49
C GLU A 324 12.27 -23.58 -32.54
N ARG A 325 11.53 -22.51 -32.25
CA ARG A 325 11.92 -21.47 -31.27
C ARG A 325 11.97 -21.99 -29.83
N LEU A 326 11.09 -22.92 -29.48
CA LEU A 326 11.11 -23.59 -28.18
C LEU A 326 12.35 -24.47 -28.05
N GLN A 327 12.63 -25.30 -29.05
CA GLN A 327 13.76 -26.23 -29.05
C GLN A 327 15.11 -25.51 -29.07
N SER A 328 15.24 -24.42 -29.82
CA SER A 328 16.44 -23.58 -29.85
C SER A 328 16.72 -22.88 -28.51
N THR A 329 15.69 -22.68 -27.68
CA THR A 329 15.86 -22.14 -26.32
C THR A 329 16.53 -23.14 -25.38
N PHE A 330 16.32 -24.45 -25.58
CA PHE A 330 16.88 -25.52 -24.73
C PHE A 330 18.23 -26.05 -25.22
N HIS A 331 18.56 -25.90 -26.51
CA HIS A 331 19.82 -26.39 -27.09
C HIS A 331 20.82 -25.28 -27.40
N ARG A 332 20.71 -24.14 -26.72
CA ARG A 332 21.48 -22.93 -27.04
C ARG A 332 22.99 -23.14 -26.81
N THR A 333 23.78 -23.03 -27.88
CA THR A 333 25.25 -22.89 -27.82
C THR A 333 25.62 -21.43 -27.56
N ALA A 334 26.74 -21.17 -26.87
CA ALA A 334 27.22 -19.83 -26.56
C ALA A 334 27.54 -19.06 -27.86
N GLY A 335 26.57 -18.30 -28.39
CA GLY A 335 26.70 -17.52 -29.62
C GLY A 335 25.41 -17.32 -30.44
N ASP A 336 24.33 -18.05 -30.16
CA ASP A 336 23.08 -17.92 -30.93
C ASP A 336 22.25 -16.71 -30.48
N GLY A 337 22.10 -15.73 -31.38
CA GLY A 337 21.19 -14.60 -31.21
C GLY A 337 19.70 -15.01 -31.30
N GLY A 338 18.82 -14.22 -30.69
CA GLY A 338 17.37 -14.43 -30.64
C GLY A 338 16.86 -15.01 -29.32
N GLY A 339 17.75 -15.13 -28.33
CA GLY A 339 17.44 -15.86 -27.11
C GLY A 339 16.39 -15.20 -26.21
N LEU A 340 16.40 -13.87 -26.17
CA LEU A 340 15.47 -13.06 -25.39
C LEU A 340 14.07 -13.02 -26.03
N ALA A 341 13.99 -12.98 -27.36
CA ALA A 341 12.73 -13.05 -28.11
C ALA A 341 11.94 -14.33 -27.82
N ALA A 342 12.64 -15.48 -27.79
CA ALA A 342 12.01 -16.76 -27.47
C ALA A 342 11.54 -16.83 -26.01
N ILE A 343 12.30 -16.26 -25.06
CA ILE A 343 11.89 -16.16 -23.66
C ILE A 343 10.64 -15.29 -23.53
N LEU A 344 10.60 -14.12 -24.17
CA LEU A 344 9.47 -13.20 -24.13
C LEU A 344 8.19 -13.83 -24.73
N MET A 345 8.32 -14.53 -25.85
CA MET A 345 7.22 -15.31 -26.43
C MET A 345 6.67 -16.34 -25.45
N LEU A 346 7.54 -17.13 -24.81
CA LEU A 346 7.10 -18.14 -23.84
C LEU A 346 6.42 -17.50 -22.64
N ILE A 347 6.93 -16.38 -22.14
CA ILE A 347 6.29 -15.62 -21.07
C ILE A 347 4.87 -15.20 -21.48
N VAL A 348 4.67 -14.64 -22.67
CA VAL A 348 3.34 -14.18 -23.13
C VAL A 348 2.38 -15.37 -23.32
N VAL A 349 2.83 -16.48 -23.91
CA VAL A 349 2.02 -17.69 -24.11
C VAL A 349 1.61 -18.30 -22.76
N TRP A 350 2.56 -18.47 -21.83
CA TRP A 350 2.28 -19.04 -20.52
C TRP A 350 1.43 -18.12 -19.64
N ALA A 351 1.64 -16.80 -19.71
CA ALA A 351 0.78 -15.84 -19.05
C ALA A 351 -0.67 -15.96 -19.57
N PHE A 352 -0.85 -16.09 -20.89
CA PHE A 352 -2.18 -16.23 -21.48
C PHE A 352 -2.88 -17.51 -21.02
N LEU A 353 -2.18 -18.65 -21.08
CA LEU A 353 -2.71 -19.92 -20.57
C LEU A 353 -3.05 -19.85 -19.06
N GLY A 354 -2.20 -19.17 -18.28
CA GLY A 354 -2.44 -18.91 -16.86
C GLY A 354 -3.73 -18.11 -16.62
N GLU A 355 -3.99 -17.12 -17.46
CA GLU A 355 -5.23 -16.32 -17.41
C GLU A 355 -6.47 -17.12 -17.78
N ILE A 356 -6.40 -17.93 -18.83
CA ILE A 356 -7.49 -18.86 -19.19
C ILE A 356 -7.78 -19.82 -18.03
N TRP A 357 -6.74 -20.42 -17.44
CA TRP A 357 -6.90 -21.32 -16.29
C TRP A 357 -7.47 -20.63 -15.06
N ARG A 358 -7.09 -19.36 -14.81
CA ARG A 358 -7.67 -18.53 -13.75
C ARG A 358 -9.17 -18.31 -13.97
N MET A 359 -9.58 -17.96 -15.19
CA MET A 359 -10.98 -17.76 -15.55
C MET A 359 -11.80 -19.06 -15.42
N VAL A 360 -11.28 -20.19 -15.91
CA VAL A 360 -11.94 -21.51 -15.79
C VAL A 360 -12.16 -21.89 -14.33
N ARG A 361 -11.15 -21.72 -13.47
CA ARG A 361 -11.29 -21.97 -12.02
C ARG A 361 -12.27 -21.02 -11.34
N ALA A 362 -12.33 -19.76 -11.78
CA ALA A 362 -13.29 -18.79 -11.26
C ALA A 362 -14.72 -19.13 -11.68
N ALA A 363 -14.93 -19.55 -12.93
CA ALA A 363 -16.22 -20.06 -13.41
C ALA A 363 -16.67 -21.31 -12.63
N GLY A 364 -15.75 -22.24 -12.37
CA GLY A 364 -16.02 -23.42 -11.54
C GLY A 364 -16.49 -23.06 -10.12
N ARG A 365 -15.85 -22.07 -9.47
CA ARG A 365 -16.28 -21.55 -8.15
C ARG A 365 -17.66 -20.89 -8.20
N LEU A 366 -17.97 -20.18 -9.28
CA LEU A 366 -19.25 -19.51 -9.48
C LEU A 366 -20.41 -20.51 -9.61
N VAL A 367 -20.17 -21.64 -10.28
CA VAL A 367 -21.13 -22.74 -10.43
C VAL A 367 -21.25 -23.57 -9.15
N ALA A 368 -20.13 -23.86 -8.47
CA ALA A 368 -20.12 -24.68 -7.26
C ALA A 368 -20.62 -23.94 -5.99
N GLY A 369 -20.62 -22.60 -6.01
CA GLY A 369 -21.06 -21.77 -4.88
C GLY A 369 -20.12 -21.83 -3.66
N ARG A 370 -18.90 -22.35 -3.81
CA ARG A 370 -17.86 -22.44 -2.78
C ARG A 370 -16.48 -22.17 -3.37
#